data_AF-A0A4P5R8U8-F1
#
_entry.id   AF-A0A4P5R8U8-F1
#
_cell.length_a   1.000
_cell.length_b   1.000
_cell.length_c   1.000
_cell.angle_alpha   90.00
_cell.angle_beta   90.00
_cell.angle_gamma   90.00
#
_symmetry.space_group_name_H-M   'P 1'
#
loop_
_entity.id
_entity.type
_entity.pdbx_description
1 polymer ?
#
loop_
_entity_poly.entity_id
_entity_poly.type
_entity_poly.pdbx_seq_one_letter_code
_entity_poly.pdbx_strand_id
1 'polypeptide(L)'
;MASKAKAKVSNERSILPERFVDILEDAFHGLLGIILFIVALGALFFTIERLLTTNPFFPTGMIQGVNDILFIVIILEILRTVIARFTDGVYQLDKFLIIGVIAAVRHILTVGASLTLGSYKDNEAFQRSLLELGVNAGIVVALVLAIYMSKQAHTNRAN
;
A
#
# COMPACT_ATOMS: atom_id res chain seq x y z
N MET A 1 -25.39 -39.15 -39.62
CA MET A 1 -24.56 -39.33 -38.42
C MET A 1 -23.19 -38.72 -38.67
N ALA A 2 -22.90 -37.55 -38.10
CA ALA A 2 -21.58 -36.94 -38.15
C ALA A 2 -21.30 -36.28 -36.80
N SER A 3 -20.56 -36.98 -35.96
CA SER A 3 -20.08 -36.49 -34.66
C SER A 3 -18.90 -35.55 -34.92
N LYS A 4 -19.08 -34.24 -34.69
CA LYS A 4 -17.97 -33.28 -34.66
C LYS A 4 -17.48 -33.15 -33.23
N ALA A 5 -16.25 -33.63 -33.04
CA ALA A 5 -15.45 -33.50 -31.84
C ALA A 5 -15.37 -32.04 -31.37
N LYS A 6 -15.81 -31.77 -30.14
CA LYS A 6 -15.49 -30.54 -29.40
C LYS A 6 -14.01 -30.57 -29.06
N ALA A 7 -13.23 -29.72 -29.71
CA ALA A 7 -11.85 -29.46 -29.34
C ALA A 7 -11.82 -28.85 -27.92
N LYS A 8 -11.22 -29.62 -27.02
CA LYS A 8 -10.99 -29.32 -25.61
C LYS A 8 -9.94 -28.22 -25.52
N VAL A 9 -10.35 -27.03 -25.08
CA VAL A 9 -9.43 -25.95 -24.73
C VAL A 9 -8.56 -26.43 -23.57
N SER A 10 -7.29 -26.63 -23.85
CA SER A 10 -6.26 -27.07 -22.90
C SER A 10 -5.95 -25.93 -21.93
N ASN A 11 -6.56 -26.02 -20.75
CA ASN A 11 -6.21 -25.28 -19.55
C ASN A 11 -4.79 -25.70 -19.13
N GLU A 12 -3.78 -24.92 -19.48
CA GLU A 12 -2.42 -25.06 -18.96
C GLU A 12 -2.44 -24.69 -17.48
N ARG A 13 -2.66 -25.70 -16.65
CA ARG A 13 -2.59 -25.59 -15.19
C ARG A 13 -1.14 -25.39 -14.77
N SER A 14 -0.93 -24.34 -14.00
CA SER A 14 0.24 -24.13 -13.16
C SER A 14 0.59 -25.41 -12.39
N ILE A 15 1.87 -25.79 -12.44
CA ILE A 15 2.45 -27.06 -11.96
C ILE A 15 2.72 -27.07 -10.44
N LEU A 16 2.20 -26.09 -9.70
CA LEU A 16 2.35 -26.01 -8.24
C LEU A 16 1.04 -26.40 -7.54
N PRO A 17 1.08 -27.17 -6.43
CA PRO A 17 -0.11 -27.45 -5.65
C PRO A 17 -0.71 -26.14 -5.13
N GLU A 18 -1.85 -25.71 -5.69
CA GLU A 18 -2.51 -24.42 -5.36
C GLU A 18 -2.66 -24.23 -3.84
N ARG A 19 -2.98 -25.30 -3.10
CA ARG A 19 -3.08 -25.29 -1.63
C ARG A 19 -1.80 -24.91 -0.89
N PHE A 20 -0.63 -25.25 -1.43
CA PHE A 20 0.64 -24.94 -0.77
C PHE A 20 0.99 -23.47 -0.92
N VAL A 21 0.66 -22.88 -2.08
CA VAL A 21 0.85 -21.45 -2.35
C VAL A 21 -0.07 -20.62 -1.45
N ASP A 22 -1.34 -21.00 -1.31
CA ASP A 22 -2.31 -20.27 -0.48
C ASP A 22 -1.91 -20.27 1.01
N ILE A 23 -1.51 -21.42 1.55
CA ILE A 23 -1.06 -21.55 2.95
C ILE A 23 0.19 -20.70 3.20
N LEU A 24 1.12 -20.72 2.25
CA LEU A 24 2.35 -19.94 2.35
C LEU A 24 2.03 -18.44 2.33
N GLU A 25 1.20 -17.99 1.39
CA GLU A 25 0.77 -16.60 1.24
C GLU A 25 0.09 -16.09 2.53
N ASP A 26 -0.84 -16.86 3.10
CA ASP A 26 -1.51 -16.50 4.34
C ASP A 26 -0.56 -16.44 5.54
N ALA A 27 0.39 -17.38 5.64
CA ALA A 27 1.40 -17.36 6.68
C ALA A 27 2.32 -16.14 6.59
N PHE A 28 2.77 -15.78 5.38
CA PHE A 28 3.60 -14.59 5.14
C PHE A 28 2.87 -13.31 5.54
N HIS A 29 1.59 -13.18 5.15
CA HIS A 29 0.82 -12.00 5.47
C HIS A 29 0.48 -11.90 6.96
N GLY A 30 0.22 -13.03 7.63
CA GLY A 30 -0.03 -13.06 9.07
C GLY A 30 1.22 -12.61 9.84
N LEU A 31 2.38 -13.13 9.43
CA LEU A 31 3.67 -12.73 9.95
C LEU A 31 3.95 -11.23 9.70
N LEU A 32 3.72 -10.74 8.48
CA LEU A 32 3.87 -9.32 8.12
C LEU A 32 3.00 -8.43 8.99
N GLY A 33 1.73 -8.80 9.21
CA GLY A 33 0.82 -8.06 10.07
C GLY A 33 1.33 -7.97 11.52
N ILE A 34 1.79 -9.09 12.07
CA ILE A 34 2.37 -9.13 13.43
C ILE A 34 3.62 -8.25 13.53
N ILE A 35 4.53 -8.35 12.57
CA ILE A 35 5.77 -7.56 12.55
C ILE A 35 5.44 -6.07 12.46
N LEU A 36 4.57 -5.66 11.52
CA LEU A 36 4.15 -4.27 11.37
C LEU A 36 3.49 -3.72 12.64
N PHE A 37 2.69 -4.54 13.31
CA PHE A 37 2.06 -4.15 14.57
C PHE A 37 3.09 -3.91 15.68
N ILE A 38 4.09 -4.79 15.83
CA ILE A 38 5.18 -4.63 16.80
C ILE A 38 5.99 -3.37 16.50
N VAL A 39 6.32 -3.13 15.22
CA VAL A 39 7.05 -1.92 14.80
C VAL A 39 6.25 -0.65 15.09
N ALA A 40 4.94 -0.65 14.84
CA ALA A 40 4.08 0.48 15.16
C ALA A 40 4.06 0.79 16.67
N LEU A 41 3.95 -0.24 17.50
CA LEU A 41 3.99 -0.09 18.96
C LEU A 41 5.35 0.43 19.45
N GLY A 42 6.44 -0.12 18.92
CA GLY A 42 7.79 0.34 19.26
C GLY A 42 8.01 1.79 18.85
N ALA A 43 7.64 2.15 17.61
CA ALA A 43 7.72 3.53 17.13
C ALA A 43 6.92 4.47 18.04
N LEU A 44 5.67 4.13 18.37
CA LEU A 44 4.83 4.91 19.27
C LEU A 44 5.48 5.16 20.63
N PHE A 45 6.07 4.12 21.23
CA PHE A 45 6.77 4.24 22.51
C PHE A 45 7.93 5.24 22.43
N PHE A 46 8.82 5.09 21.45
CA PHE A 46 9.97 5.97 21.28
C PHE A 46 9.57 7.41 20.93
N THR A 47 8.49 7.59 20.16
CA THR A 47 7.95 8.91 19.84
C THR A 47 7.45 9.62 21.10
N ILE A 48 6.70 8.92 21.96
CA ILE A 48 6.21 9.50 23.22
C ILE A 48 7.39 9.89 24.12
N GLU A 49 8.38 9.00 24.27
CA GLU A 49 9.58 9.30 25.07
C GLU A 49 10.32 10.53 24.53
N ARG A 50 10.50 10.63 23.22
CA ARG A 50 11.16 11.76 22.56
C ARG A 50 10.39 13.06 22.78
N LEU A 51 9.07 13.03 22.65
CA LEU A 51 8.20 14.21 22.84
C LEU A 51 8.30 14.78 24.27
N LEU A 52 8.49 13.91 25.27
CA LEU A 52 8.59 14.31 26.68
C LEU A 52 10.00 14.75 27.08
N THR A 53 11.04 14.21 26.44
CA THR A 53 12.44 14.45 26.83
C THR A 53 13.13 15.57 26.05
N THR A 54 12.60 15.96 24.88
CA THR A 54 13.23 16.96 24.01
C THR A 54 13.06 18.38 24.54
N ASN A 55 14.18 19.07 24.79
CA ASN A 55 14.23 20.48 25.18
C ASN A 55 15.27 21.26 24.35
N PRO A 56 14.92 22.42 23.75
CA PRO A 56 13.58 23.00 23.65
C PRO A 56 12.69 22.21 22.69
N PHE A 57 11.42 22.03 23.06
CA PHE A 57 10.44 21.32 22.23
C PHE A 57 10.22 22.01 20.87
N PHE A 58 10.20 23.34 20.83
CA PHE A 58 9.97 24.11 19.61
C PHE A 58 11.28 24.73 19.07
N PRO A 59 11.52 24.72 17.73
CA PRO A 59 10.69 24.12 16.67
C PRO A 59 11.05 22.65 16.38
N THR A 60 12.27 22.23 16.70
CA THR A 60 12.85 20.97 16.22
C THR A 60 12.16 19.73 16.78
N GLY A 61 11.87 19.70 18.09
CA GLY A 61 11.16 18.59 18.72
C GLY A 61 9.73 18.43 18.20
N MET A 62 9.05 19.53 17.93
CA MET A 62 7.71 19.53 17.34
C MET A 62 7.71 18.96 15.91
N ILE A 63 8.63 19.41 15.04
CA ILE A 63 8.74 18.88 13.68
C ILE A 63 9.07 17.39 13.69
N GLN A 64 10.00 16.96 14.55
CA GLN A 64 10.33 15.54 14.72
C GLN A 64 9.12 14.73 15.21
N GLY A 65 8.41 15.23 16.22
CA GLY A 65 7.23 14.57 16.76
C GLY A 65 6.13 14.35 15.71
N VAL A 66 5.91 15.34 14.84
CA VAL A 66 4.92 15.20 13.76
C VAL A 66 5.38 14.17 12.72
N ASN A 67 6.65 14.19 12.31
CA ASN A 67 7.18 13.20 11.37
C ASN A 67 7.08 11.77 11.92
N ASP A 68 7.39 11.60 13.21
CA ASP A 68 7.29 10.32 13.92
C ASP A 68 5.83 9.82 13.97
N ILE A 69 4.86 10.68 14.28
CA ILE A 69 3.43 10.34 14.27
C ILE A 69 2.96 9.96 12.86
N LEU A 70 3.36 10.72 11.85
CA LEU A 70 3.02 10.45 10.46
C LEU A 70 3.56 9.08 10.02
N PHE A 71 4.78 8.74 10.44
CA PHE A 71 5.36 7.42 10.22
C PHE A 71 4.54 6.29 10.88
N ILE A 72 4.06 6.48 12.11
CA ILE A 72 3.19 5.50 12.78
C ILE A 72 1.87 5.34 12.01
N VAL A 73 1.25 6.44 11.59
CA VAL A 73 0.01 6.42 10.79
C VAL A 73 0.20 5.63 9.50
N ILE A 74 1.34 5.77 8.82
CA ILE A 74 1.69 4.96 7.65
C ILE A 74 1.73 3.47 8.03
N ILE A 75 2.43 3.08 9.10
CA ILE A 75 2.52 1.67 9.46
C ILE A 75 1.13 1.10 9.76
N LEU A 76 0.32 1.80 10.56
CA LEU A 76 -1.03 1.36 10.92
C LEU A 76 -1.94 1.22 9.71
N GLU A 77 -1.81 2.13 8.77
CA GLU A 77 -2.63 2.09 7.57
C GLU A 77 -2.13 0.95 6.64
N ILE A 78 -0.83 0.55 6.68
CA ILE A 78 -0.29 -0.58 5.88
C ILE A 78 -0.83 -1.87 6.50
N LEU A 79 -0.80 -1.94 7.83
CA LEU A 79 -1.39 -3.03 8.60
C LEU A 79 -2.87 -3.23 8.21
N ARG A 80 -3.66 -2.15 8.11
CA ARG A 80 -5.04 -2.22 7.62
C ARG A 80 -5.12 -2.81 6.20
N THR A 81 -4.26 -2.37 5.28
CA THR A 81 -4.25 -2.93 3.91
C THR A 81 -3.86 -4.40 3.85
N VAL A 82 -2.92 -4.84 4.69
CA VAL A 82 -2.50 -6.24 4.82
C VAL A 82 -3.60 -7.08 5.45
N ILE A 83 -4.40 -6.54 6.38
CA ILE A 83 -5.55 -7.25 6.94
C ILE A 83 -6.69 -7.36 5.92
N ALA A 84 -6.95 -6.29 5.15
CA ALA A 84 -8.04 -6.26 4.18
C ALA A 84 -7.94 -7.34 3.10
N ARG A 85 -6.73 -7.75 2.67
CA ARG A 85 -6.55 -8.85 1.70
C ARG A 85 -7.09 -10.20 2.17
N PHE A 86 -7.12 -10.46 3.48
CA PHE A 86 -7.54 -11.76 4.02
C PHE A 86 -9.05 -11.98 3.98
N THR A 87 -9.83 -10.90 3.86
CA THR A 87 -11.29 -11.00 4.04
C THR A 87 -11.99 -11.42 2.73
N ASP A 88 -11.27 -11.54 1.62
CA ASP A 88 -11.86 -11.22 0.32
C ASP A 88 -11.25 -12.04 -0.85
N GLY A 89 -11.51 -13.35 -0.88
CA GLY A 89 -10.74 -14.33 -1.68
C GLY A 89 -11.07 -14.61 -3.16
N VAL A 90 -11.70 -13.72 -3.96
CA VAL A 90 -12.16 -14.13 -5.33
C VAL A 90 -11.89 -13.15 -6.49
N TYR A 91 -11.34 -11.94 -6.28
CA TYR A 91 -10.98 -11.04 -7.39
C TYR A 91 -9.61 -10.42 -7.16
N GLN A 92 -8.55 -11.13 -7.57
CA GLN A 92 -7.17 -10.76 -7.25
C GLN A 92 -6.77 -9.41 -7.87
N LEU A 93 -7.16 -9.12 -9.11
CA LEU A 93 -6.70 -7.90 -9.80
C LEU A 93 -7.36 -6.63 -9.26
N ASP A 94 -8.68 -6.59 -9.13
CA ASP A 94 -9.40 -5.40 -8.66
C ASP A 94 -9.01 -5.04 -7.22
N LYS A 95 -8.87 -6.05 -6.35
CA LYS A 95 -8.43 -5.85 -4.97
C LYS A 95 -6.98 -5.41 -4.88
N PHE A 96 -6.10 -6.01 -5.70
CA PHE A 96 -4.70 -5.58 -5.80
C PHE A 96 -4.58 -4.12 -6.25
N LEU A 97 -5.32 -3.73 -7.29
CA LEU A 97 -5.32 -2.36 -7.80
C LEU A 97 -5.81 -1.36 -6.75
N ILE A 98 -6.88 -1.69 -6.00
CA ILE A 98 -7.39 -0.84 -4.92
C ILE A 98 -6.34 -0.69 -3.81
N ILE A 99 -5.69 -1.78 -3.40
CA ILE A 99 -4.61 -1.73 -2.41
C ILE A 99 -3.45 -0.86 -2.91
N GLY A 100 -3.07 -0.98 -4.19
CA GLY A 100 -2.05 -0.13 -4.82
C GLY A 100 -2.41 1.35 -4.80
N VAL A 101 -3.66 1.70 -5.09
CA VAL A 101 -4.15 3.09 -5.01
C VAL A 101 -4.05 3.62 -3.57
N ILE A 102 -4.51 2.85 -2.58
CA ILE A 102 -4.43 3.24 -1.16
C ILE A 102 -2.97 3.46 -0.73
N ALA A 103 -2.06 2.58 -1.14
CA ALA A 103 -0.63 2.70 -0.83
C ALA A 103 -0.03 3.98 -1.43
N ALA A 104 -0.31 4.27 -2.71
CA ALA A 104 0.21 5.45 -3.39
C ALA A 104 -0.38 6.76 -2.84
N VAL A 105 -1.69 6.82 -2.57
CA VAL A 105 -2.34 8.00 -1.97
C VAL A 105 -1.74 8.32 -0.60
N ARG A 106 -1.56 7.32 0.25
CA ARG A 106 -0.95 7.50 1.57
C ARG A 106 0.50 7.98 1.48
N HIS A 107 1.28 7.46 0.53
CA HIS A 107 2.64 7.94 0.30
C HIS A 107 2.64 9.44 -0.06
N ILE A 108 1.74 9.87 -0.94
CA ILE A 108 1.53 11.29 -1.28
C ILE A 108 1.21 12.12 -0.03
N LEU A 109 0.27 11.67 0.81
CA LEU A 109 -0.10 12.39 2.03
C LEU A 109 1.07 12.52 3.00
N THR A 110 1.91 11.48 3.08
CA THR A 110 3.10 11.50 3.93
C THR A 110 4.12 12.50 3.41
N VAL A 111 4.50 12.39 2.14
CA VAL A 111 5.49 13.28 1.54
C VAL A 111 4.99 14.73 1.59
N GLY A 112 3.71 14.97 1.28
CA GLY A 112 3.09 16.30 1.38
C GLY A 112 3.06 16.89 2.79
N ALA A 113 2.78 16.07 3.80
CA ALA A 113 2.85 16.50 5.20
C ALA A 113 4.30 16.83 5.61
N SER A 114 5.27 15.98 5.26
CA SER A 114 6.68 16.27 5.52
C SER A 114 7.16 17.56 4.83
N LEU A 115 6.62 17.88 3.64
CA LEU A 115 6.91 19.12 2.92
C LEU A 115 6.37 20.38 3.60
N THR A 116 5.19 20.27 4.23
CA THR A 116 4.56 21.39 4.93
C THR A 116 5.16 21.63 6.31
N LEU A 117 5.61 20.56 6.96
CA LEU A 117 6.09 20.57 8.35
C LEU A 117 7.62 20.64 8.46
N GLY A 118 8.34 20.18 7.43
CA GLY A 118 9.78 20.33 7.32
C GLY A 118 10.15 21.74 6.85
N SER A 119 10.99 22.45 7.60
CA SER A 119 11.69 23.62 7.08
C SER A 119 12.77 23.15 6.10
N TYR A 120 12.41 22.91 4.84
CA TYR A 120 13.39 22.64 3.78
C TYR A 120 14.28 23.87 3.65
N LYS A 121 15.50 23.78 4.19
CA LYS A 121 16.53 24.82 4.04
C LYS A 121 17.17 24.81 2.66
N ASP A 122 16.96 23.75 1.89
CA ASP A 122 17.59 23.49 0.60
C ASP A 122 16.55 23.31 -0.52
N ASN A 123 16.72 24.08 -1.60
CA ASN A 123 15.83 24.07 -2.77
C ASN A 123 15.89 22.75 -3.54
N GLU A 124 17.02 22.04 -3.51
CA GLU A 124 17.16 20.78 -4.23
C GLU A 124 16.30 19.68 -3.58
N ALA A 125 16.33 19.58 -2.26
CA ALA A 125 15.50 18.63 -1.51
C ALA A 125 13.99 18.87 -1.69
N PHE A 126 13.58 20.15 -1.80
CA PHE A 126 12.20 20.51 -2.10
C PHE A 126 11.78 20.06 -3.51
N GLN A 127 12.62 20.33 -4.53
CA GLN A 127 12.34 19.92 -5.91
C GLN A 127 12.28 18.40 -6.08
N ARG A 128 13.17 17.65 -5.42
CA ARG A 128 13.13 16.18 -5.42
C ARG A 128 11.82 15.65 -4.81
N SER A 129 11.40 16.23 -3.68
CA SER A 129 10.15 15.84 -3.01
C SER A 129 8.91 16.18 -3.86
N LEU A 130 8.92 17.32 -4.56
CA LEU A 130 7.86 17.67 -5.52
C LEU A 130 7.80 16.69 -6.69
N LEU A 131 8.96 16.30 -7.24
CA LEU A 131 9.02 15.32 -8.32
C LEU A 131 8.52 13.96 -7.86
N GLU A 132 8.91 13.52 -6.66
CA GLU A 132 8.42 12.30 -6.02
C GLU A 132 6.89 12.31 -5.84
N LEU A 133 6.32 13.43 -5.39
CA LEU A 133 4.87 13.65 -5.32
C LEU A 133 4.21 13.56 -6.70
N GLY A 134 4.79 14.21 -7.71
CA GLY A 134 4.28 14.19 -9.07
C GLY A 134 4.26 12.78 -9.67
N VAL A 135 5.34 12.01 -9.45
CA VAL A 135 5.43 10.60 -9.89
C VAL A 135 4.38 9.75 -9.19
N ASN A 136 4.24 9.87 -7.86
CA ASN A 136 3.22 9.13 -7.14
C ASN A 136 1.80 9.49 -7.59
N ALA A 137 1.51 10.76 -7.86
CA ALA A 137 0.23 11.18 -8.41
C ALA A 137 -0.02 10.54 -9.80
N GLY A 138 1.01 10.47 -10.65
CA GLY A 138 0.95 9.77 -11.93
C GLY A 138 0.63 8.27 -11.77
N ILE A 139 1.25 7.60 -10.79
CA ILE A 139 0.97 6.20 -10.46
C ILE A 139 -0.49 6.03 -10.05
N VAL A 140 -1.03 6.90 -9.19
CA VAL A 140 -2.45 6.86 -8.78
C VAL A 140 -3.36 6.95 -10.00
N VAL A 141 -3.11 7.91 -10.91
CA VAL A 141 -3.91 8.06 -12.14
C VAL A 141 -3.85 6.79 -12.99
N ALA A 142 -2.66 6.22 -13.19
CA ALA A 142 -2.48 4.98 -13.96
C ALA A 142 -3.24 3.79 -13.34
N LEU A 143 -3.20 3.66 -12.01
CA LEU A 143 -3.90 2.59 -11.29
C LEU A 143 -5.42 2.77 -11.36
N VAL A 144 -5.93 3.99 -11.22
CA VAL A 144 -7.37 4.28 -11.37
C VAL A 144 -7.85 3.97 -12.79
N LEU A 145 -7.05 4.31 -13.80
CA LEU A 145 -7.32 3.94 -15.19
C LEU A 145 -7.34 2.41 -15.37
N ALA A 146 -6.38 1.69 -14.77
CA ALA A 146 -6.37 0.23 -14.80
C ALA A 146 -7.62 -0.38 -14.14
N ILE A 147 -8.09 0.17 -13.01
CA ILE A 147 -9.35 -0.24 -12.37
C ILE A 147 -10.54 -0.01 -13.30
N TYR A 148 -10.61 1.16 -13.93
CA TYR A 148 -11.68 1.51 -14.85
C TYR A 148 -11.72 0.52 -16.03
N MET A 149 -10.57 0.23 -16.63
CA MET A 149 -10.45 -0.73 -17.74
C MET A 149 -10.80 -2.15 -17.30
N SER A 150 -10.34 -2.59 -16.12
CA SER A 150 -10.66 -3.90 -15.55
C SER A 150 -12.17 -4.08 -15.40
N LYS A 151 -12.85 -3.10 -14.77
CA LYS A 151 -14.31 -3.12 -14.62
C LYS A 151 -15.05 -3.16 -15.95
N GLN A 152 -14.62 -2.39 -16.94
CA GLN A 152 -15.26 -2.36 -18.26
C GLN A 152 -15.11 -3.69 -19.02
N ALA A 153 -13.95 -4.35 -18.89
CA ALA A 153 -13.71 -5.67 -19.49
C ALA A 153 -14.61 -6.77 -18.89
N HIS A 154 -14.93 -6.67 -17.60
CA HIS A 154 -15.87 -7.58 -16.94
C HIS A 154 -17.32 -7.33 -17.36
N THR A 155 -17.74 -6.07 -17.49
CA THR A 155 -19.10 -5.71 -17.97
C THR A 155 -19.34 -6.18 -19.41
N ASN A 156 -18.36 -6.05 -20.31
CA ASN A 156 -18.49 -6.49 -21.71
C ASN A 156 -18.56 -8.01 -21.90
N ARG A 157 -18.22 -8.82 -20.89
CA ARG A 157 -18.36 -10.29 -20.93
C ARG A 157 -19.72 -10.77 -20.41
N ALA A 158 -20.48 -9.90 -19.74
CA ALA A 158 -21.79 -10.21 -19.18
C ALA A 158 -22.97 -9.82 -20.11
N ASN A 159 -22.67 -9.14 -21.22
CA ASN A 159 -23.59 -8.80 -22.31
C ASN A 159 -23.28 -9.63 -23.55
#